data_AF-A0A0C5WDH6-F1
#
_entry.id   AF-A0A0C5WDH6-F1
#
_cell.length_a   1.000
_cell.length_b   1.000
_cell.length_c   1.000
_cell.angle_alpha   90.00
_cell.angle_beta   90.00
_cell.angle_gamma   90.00
#
_symmetry.space_group_name_H-M   'P 1'
#
loop_
_entity.id
_entity.type
_entity.pdbx_description
1 polymer ?
#
loop_
_entity_poly.entity_id
_entity_poly.type
_entity_poly.pdbx_seq_one_letter_code
_entity_poly.pdbx_strand_id
1 'polypeptide(L)'
;MGEHVAVLTQRMNPAKLLLILAATRGEAELFQLFFQLVRIEVDLAAEAIGKYVFKPHHGCYKSLVVHLAVNLIALVGFCLKFSCSAAWAYRKVRYNPNKCFHNGISTAMKILHTSDWHLGHQLHGYNRDFEHQAFLDWLAQTLEQEQVDALLVAGDIFDTANPPASAWRMLYRFLARMAKSMPALNVVMIGGNHDSPSKLDAPHELLRAFDLHIVGGIHRLADGELDTERMLVPLTNKAGEQAAWVLAVPFLRSADLRTEDLDEEDDRLIKGVETLYDEVTEAARQLQQPEQALIGMGHAYMASGKLSEMSERRVLGGNQHALPASIFADDMAYVALGHLHLAQRVAKKEQVRYSGSPLPLSMSERGYNHQVVLVELDGASVASIAPLSVPRAVDMLKVPSSPAPLEQVLEELKALDVDERPREEQPFLEVHIQLDTPQALLREKVLEALAGKAVRLAKITPHYLQQQAQNGLGQRRLSDVTPQQVFSLSWSQKYQGEPDEAMAAAFESLLIAVEDSDAVES
;
A
#
# COMPACT_ATOMS: atom_id res chain seq x y z
N MET A 1 39.36 13.78 -40.13
CA MET A 1 38.27 12.80 -40.32
C MET A 1 38.20 12.19 -41.73
N GLY A 2 39.19 12.39 -42.62
CA GLY A 2 39.13 11.91 -44.01
C GLY A 2 39.61 10.47 -44.25
N GLU A 3 40.52 9.94 -43.43
CA GLU A 3 41.17 8.65 -43.73
C GLU A 3 40.52 7.44 -43.03
N HIS A 4 39.77 7.63 -41.94
CA HIS A 4 39.07 6.52 -41.27
C HIS A 4 37.78 6.06 -41.98
N VAL A 5 37.22 6.87 -42.88
CA VAL A 5 36.00 6.52 -43.65
C VAL A 5 36.33 5.58 -44.83
N ALA A 6 37.55 5.65 -45.37
CA ALA A 6 37.97 4.83 -46.50
C ALA A 6 38.19 3.35 -46.14
N VAL A 7 38.57 3.05 -44.88
CA VAL A 7 38.78 1.67 -44.42
C VAL A 7 37.45 1.00 -44.01
N LEU A 8 36.47 1.80 -43.59
CA LEU A 8 35.14 1.34 -43.19
C LEU A 8 34.21 1.03 -44.38
N THR A 9 34.47 1.60 -45.56
CA THR A 9 33.62 1.45 -46.75
C THR A 9 33.85 0.15 -47.54
N GLN A 10 34.97 -0.56 -47.35
CA GLN A 10 35.22 -1.83 -48.05
C GLN A 10 34.62 -3.07 -47.38
N ARG A 11 34.06 -2.97 -46.16
CA ARG A 11 33.52 -4.13 -45.41
C ARG A 11 32.15 -3.94 -44.76
N MET A 12 31.52 -2.76 -44.87
CA MET A 12 30.20 -2.53 -44.29
C MET A 12 29.07 -2.62 -45.31
N ASN A 13 28.00 -3.29 -44.89
CA ASN A 13 26.71 -3.28 -45.58
C ASN A 13 26.26 -1.81 -45.79
N PRO A 14 25.83 -1.42 -47.01
CA PRO A 14 25.35 -0.07 -47.35
C PRO A 14 24.34 0.51 -46.34
N ALA A 15 23.46 -0.32 -45.77
CA ALA A 15 22.49 0.09 -44.76
C ALA A 15 23.15 0.58 -43.45
N LYS A 16 24.25 -0.06 -43.02
CA LYS A 16 25.00 0.38 -41.83
C LYS A 16 25.74 1.69 -42.08
N LEU A 17 26.26 1.90 -43.29
CA LEU A 17 26.93 3.15 -43.66
C LEU A 17 25.92 4.31 -43.70
N LEU A 18 24.73 4.08 -44.23
CA LEU A 18 23.66 5.08 -44.28
C LEU A 18 23.15 5.46 -42.89
N LEU A 19 23.05 4.48 -41.97
CA LEU A 19 22.63 4.71 -40.59
C LEU A 19 23.64 5.56 -39.81
N ILE A 20 24.94 5.32 -40.00
CA ILE A 20 26.00 6.13 -39.38
C ILE A 20 25.96 7.56 -39.90
N LEU A 21 25.74 7.75 -41.22
CA LEU A 21 25.61 9.07 -41.82
C LEU A 21 24.33 9.79 -41.36
N ALA A 22 23.21 9.08 -41.21
CA ALA A 22 21.95 9.63 -40.71
C ALA A 22 22.05 10.03 -39.22
N ALA A 23 22.66 9.19 -38.39
CA ALA A 23 22.83 9.43 -36.96
C ALA A 23 23.82 10.58 -36.65
N THR A 24 24.81 10.79 -37.52
CA THR A 24 25.80 11.86 -37.33
C THR A 24 25.35 13.21 -37.89
N ARG A 25 24.39 13.26 -38.82
CA ARG A 25 23.93 14.50 -39.48
C ARG A 25 22.48 14.90 -39.18
N GLY A 26 21.66 14.02 -38.60
CA GLY A 26 20.29 14.35 -38.20
C GLY A 26 19.32 14.63 -39.35
N GLU A 27 19.65 14.23 -40.59
CA GLU A 27 18.82 14.50 -41.77
C GLU A 27 17.73 13.44 -41.94
N ALA A 28 16.46 13.87 -41.86
CA ALA A 28 15.28 13.00 -41.91
C ALA A 28 15.14 12.23 -43.24
N GLU A 29 15.67 12.76 -44.34
CA GLU A 29 15.62 12.12 -45.66
C GLU A 29 16.53 10.88 -45.75
N LEU A 30 17.67 10.89 -45.04
CA LEU A 30 18.56 9.72 -44.94
C LEU A 30 17.96 8.59 -44.09
N PHE A 31 17.15 8.94 -43.08
CA PHE A 31 16.38 7.95 -42.31
C PHE A 31 15.30 7.28 -43.16
N GLN A 32 14.58 8.03 -43.97
CA GLN A 32 13.60 7.47 -44.91
C GLN A 32 14.25 6.49 -45.90
N LEU A 33 15.41 6.87 -46.45
CA LEU A 33 16.17 6.00 -47.35
C LEU A 33 16.69 4.73 -46.66
N PHE A 34 17.11 4.83 -45.39
CA PHE A 34 17.52 3.68 -44.57
C PHE A 34 16.36 2.69 -44.36
N PHE A 35 15.17 3.18 -43.98
CA PHE A 35 14.01 2.30 -43.80
C PHE A 35 13.54 1.65 -45.11
N GLN A 36 13.65 2.35 -46.25
CA GLN A 36 13.38 1.76 -47.56
C GLN A 36 14.38 0.65 -47.90
N LEU A 37 15.67 0.83 -47.64
CA LEU A 37 16.71 -0.19 -47.85
C LEU A 37 16.52 -1.42 -46.94
N VAL A 38 16.20 -1.20 -45.66
CA VAL A 38 15.90 -2.30 -44.72
C VAL A 38 14.68 -3.09 -45.19
N ARG A 39 13.64 -2.41 -45.68
CA ARG A 39 12.44 -3.07 -46.22
C ARG A 39 12.78 -3.92 -47.46
N ILE A 40 13.62 -3.43 -48.36
CA ILE A 40 14.08 -4.17 -49.53
C ILE A 40 14.89 -5.41 -49.12
N GLU A 41 15.79 -5.29 -48.13
CA GLU A 41 16.56 -6.46 -47.63
C GLU A 41 15.65 -7.49 -46.95
N VAL A 42 14.63 -7.07 -46.20
CA VAL A 42 13.64 -7.96 -45.57
C VAL A 42 12.80 -8.66 -46.62
N ASP A 43 12.36 -7.95 -47.67
CA ASP A 43 11.56 -8.53 -48.76
C ASP A 43 12.40 -9.53 -49.58
N LEU A 44 13.67 -9.22 -49.88
CA LEU A 44 14.61 -10.15 -50.52
C LEU A 44 14.92 -11.38 -49.64
N ALA A 45 15.04 -11.21 -48.33
CA ALA A 45 15.23 -12.30 -47.39
C ALA A 45 13.98 -13.19 -47.28
N ALA A 46 12.78 -12.58 -47.27
CA ALA A 46 11.51 -13.31 -47.28
C ALA A 46 11.31 -14.08 -48.59
N GLU A 47 11.70 -13.49 -49.74
CA GLU A 47 11.64 -14.16 -51.03
C GLU A 47 12.66 -15.32 -51.14
N ALA A 48 13.86 -15.15 -50.57
CA ALA A 48 14.86 -16.22 -50.47
C ALA A 48 14.37 -17.35 -49.55
N ILE A 49 13.83 -17.04 -48.36
CA ILE A 49 13.26 -18.05 -47.45
C ILE A 49 12.10 -18.78 -48.13
N GLY A 50 11.22 -18.06 -48.86
CA GLY A 50 10.13 -18.65 -49.64
C GLY A 50 10.60 -19.63 -50.73
N LYS A 51 11.73 -19.33 -51.40
CA LYS A 51 12.32 -20.21 -52.43
C LYS A 51 13.03 -21.45 -51.86
N TYR A 52 13.53 -21.42 -50.62
CA TYR A 52 14.34 -22.51 -50.04
C TYR A 52 13.61 -23.39 -49.01
N VAL A 53 12.42 -23.00 -48.51
CA VAL A 53 11.66 -23.80 -47.53
C VAL A 53 10.88 -24.97 -48.17
N PHE A 54 10.73 -25.02 -49.50
CA PHE A 54 9.97 -26.07 -50.21
C PHE A 54 10.77 -26.93 -51.21
N LYS A 55 12.03 -27.28 -50.92
CA LYS A 55 12.68 -28.43 -51.59
C LYS A 55 13.44 -29.31 -50.59
N PRO A 56 13.09 -30.62 -50.49
CA PRO A 56 13.85 -31.54 -49.66
C PRO A 56 15.04 -32.01 -50.49
N HIS A 57 16.27 -31.60 -50.16
CA HIS A 57 17.47 -32.45 -50.20
C HIS A 57 18.72 -31.67 -49.71
N HIS A 58 19.49 -32.37 -48.87
CA HIS A 58 20.89 -32.12 -48.44
C HIS A 58 21.18 -31.07 -47.35
N GLY A 59 21.19 -31.54 -46.09
CA GLY A 59 22.40 -31.69 -45.25
C GLY A 59 23.20 -30.48 -44.76
N CYS A 60 23.22 -29.33 -45.46
CA CYS A 60 24.12 -28.21 -45.11
C CYS A 60 23.41 -26.87 -44.84
N TYR A 61 22.07 -26.82 -44.92
CA TYR A 61 21.31 -25.56 -44.88
C TYR A 61 20.83 -25.11 -43.50
N LYS A 62 20.98 -25.92 -42.44
CA LYS A 62 20.52 -25.55 -41.09
C LYS A 62 21.33 -24.42 -40.45
N SER A 63 22.63 -24.30 -40.74
CA SER A 63 23.48 -23.26 -40.14
C SER A 63 23.19 -21.87 -40.70
N LEU A 64 22.99 -21.75 -42.01
CA LEU A 64 22.79 -20.47 -42.69
C LEU A 64 21.42 -19.85 -42.36
N VAL A 65 20.36 -20.66 -42.32
CA VAL A 65 19.00 -20.20 -41.96
C VAL A 65 18.92 -19.77 -40.49
N VAL A 66 19.62 -20.49 -39.59
CA VAL A 66 19.70 -20.10 -38.17
C VAL A 66 20.53 -18.82 -38.01
N HIS A 67 21.64 -18.65 -38.74
CA HIS A 67 22.42 -17.42 -38.70
C HIS A 67 21.65 -16.20 -39.25
N LEU A 68 20.88 -16.37 -40.32
CA LEU A 68 20.01 -15.32 -40.87
C LEU A 68 18.87 -14.99 -39.91
N ALA A 69 18.23 -15.98 -39.29
CA ALA A 69 17.16 -15.76 -38.32
C ALA A 69 17.66 -15.07 -37.04
N VAL A 70 18.83 -15.45 -36.52
CA VAL A 70 19.44 -14.83 -35.34
C VAL A 70 19.86 -13.39 -35.63
N ASN A 71 20.40 -13.10 -36.81
CA ASN A 71 20.72 -11.73 -37.20
C ASN A 71 19.47 -10.88 -37.45
N LEU A 72 18.39 -11.46 -37.99
CA LEU A 72 17.11 -10.77 -38.19
C LEU A 72 16.45 -10.45 -36.83
N ILE A 73 16.48 -11.37 -35.87
CA ILE A 73 15.97 -11.15 -34.51
C ILE A 73 16.82 -10.11 -33.77
N ALA A 74 18.14 -10.12 -33.94
CA ALA A 74 19.02 -9.10 -33.38
C ALA A 74 18.76 -7.71 -34.00
N LEU A 75 18.51 -7.65 -35.31
CA LEU A 75 18.18 -6.41 -36.01
C LEU A 75 16.81 -5.87 -35.58
N VAL A 76 15.79 -6.73 -35.47
CA VAL A 76 14.44 -6.38 -35.00
C VAL A 76 14.47 -5.96 -33.53
N GLY A 77 15.23 -6.66 -32.68
CA GLY A 77 15.41 -6.30 -31.27
C GLY A 77 16.15 -4.97 -31.08
N PHE A 78 17.09 -4.65 -31.96
CA PHE A 78 17.80 -3.36 -31.93
C PHE A 78 16.95 -2.21 -32.50
N CYS A 79 16.15 -2.47 -33.54
CA CYS A 79 15.15 -1.52 -34.05
C CYS A 79 14.04 -1.23 -33.03
N LEU A 80 13.60 -2.22 -32.25
CA LEU A 80 12.63 -2.03 -31.16
C LEU A 80 13.20 -1.17 -30.02
N LYS A 81 14.49 -1.34 -29.66
CA LYS A 81 15.17 -0.48 -28.68
C LYS A 81 15.29 0.97 -29.15
N PHE A 82 15.56 1.20 -30.44
CA PHE A 82 15.63 2.56 -30.99
C PHE A 82 14.25 3.18 -31.29
N SER A 83 13.22 2.36 -31.54
CA SER A 83 11.83 2.83 -31.66
C SER A 83 11.28 3.40 -30.35
N CYS A 84 11.74 2.92 -29.19
CA CYS A 84 11.37 3.52 -27.90
C CYS A 84 11.97 4.92 -27.70
N SER A 85 13.22 5.15 -28.12
CA SER A 85 13.83 6.49 -28.05
C SER A 85 13.33 7.44 -29.16
N ALA A 86 12.95 6.90 -30.33
CA ALA A 86 12.38 7.68 -31.42
C ALA A 86 10.87 7.98 -31.24
N ALA A 87 10.13 7.17 -30.49
CA ALA A 87 8.72 7.43 -30.15
C ALA A 87 8.55 8.69 -29.30
N TRP A 88 9.57 9.06 -28.52
CA TRP A 88 9.63 10.34 -27.81
C TRP A 88 9.87 11.54 -28.77
N ALA A 89 10.64 11.35 -29.85
CA ALA A 89 10.98 12.41 -30.80
C ALA A 89 10.00 12.57 -31.98
N TYR A 90 9.23 11.53 -32.36
CA TYR A 90 8.33 11.56 -33.53
C TYR A 90 6.89 12.00 -33.23
N ARG A 91 6.56 12.35 -31.98
CA ARG A 91 5.23 12.86 -31.59
C ARG A 91 5.03 14.36 -31.83
N LYS A 92 6.02 15.06 -32.41
CA LYS A 92 5.85 16.39 -33.00
C LYS A 92 5.74 16.25 -34.52
N VAL A 93 4.60 16.66 -35.06
CA VAL A 93 4.28 17.04 -36.46
C VAL A 93 3.02 16.31 -36.97
N ARG A 94 1.87 16.87 -36.57
CA ARG A 94 0.75 17.29 -37.44
C ARG A 94 -0.35 17.90 -36.56
N TYR A 95 -0.10 19.12 -36.08
CA TYR A 95 -1.19 20.00 -35.66
C TYR A 95 -1.80 20.60 -36.93
N ASN A 96 -3.07 20.30 -37.19
CA ASN A 96 -3.86 20.96 -38.22
C ASN A 96 -4.69 22.05 -37.53
N PRO A 97 -4.38 23.35 -37.68
CA PRO A 97 -5.00 24.39 -36.87
C PRO A 97 -6.47 24.71 -37.24
N ASN A 98 -7.11 23.97 -38.16
CA ASN A 98 -8.46 24.30 -38.65
C ASN A 98 -9.47 23.15 -38.63
N LYS A 99 -9.37 22.20 -37.69
CA LYS A 99 -10.48 21.26 -37.43
C LYS A 99 -10.76 21.15 -35.94
N CYS A 100 -11.52 22.12 -35.44
CA CYS A 100 -12.29 21.96 -34.21
C CYS A 100 -13.32 20.84 -34.42
N PHE A 101 -12.98 19.63 -33.99
CA PHE A 101 -13.97 18.66 -33.55
C PHE A 101 -14.03 18.79 -32.02
N HIS A 102 -14.93 19.66 -31.54
CA HIS A 102 -15.41 19.59 -30.16
C HIS A 102 -16.27 18.34 -30.02
N ASN A 103 -15.63 17.17 -29.92
CA ASN A 103 -16.23 16.06 -29.21
C ASN A 103 -15.90 16.29 -27.74
N GLY A 104 -16.92 16.55 -26.92
CA GLY A 104 -16.78 16.85 -25.49
C GLY A 104 -16.24 15.67 -24.68
N ILE A 105 -14.95 15.37 -24.85
CA ILE A 105 -14.19 14.54 -23.91
C ILE A 105 -13.99 15.42 -22.68
N SER A 106 -14.58 15.03 -21.56
CA SER A 106 -14.39 15.72 -20.29
C SER A 106 -12.89 15.77 -19.97
N THR A 107 -12.38 16.95 -19.61
CA THR A 107 -11.03 17.14 -19.08
C THR A 107 -10.93 16.76 -17.60
N ALA A 108 -12.07 16.44 -16.97
CA ALA A 108 -12.12 16.06 -15.56
C ALA A 108 -11.41 14.72 -15.33
N MET A 109 -10.58 14.68 -14.30
CA MET A 109 -9.82 13.50 -13.90
C MET A 109 -10.48 12.83 -12.70
N LYS A 110 -10.73 11.53 -12.78
CA LYS A 110 -11.24 10.71 -11.67
C LYS A 110 -10.13 9.92 -11.00
N ILE A 111 -10.02 10.08 -9.70
CA ILE A 111 -9.03 9.42 -8.85
C ILE A 111 -9.76 8.55 -7.84
N LEU A 112 -9.30 7.32 -7.65
CA LEU A 112 -9.80 6.45 -6.61
C LEU A 112 -8.71 6.23 -5.55
N HIS A 113 -8.99 6.64 -4.32
CA HIS A 113 -8.09 6.55 -3.18
C HIS A 113 -8.55 5.41 -2.23
N THR A 114 -7.61 4.51 -1.92
CA THR A 114 -7.74 3.44 -0.92
C THR A 114 -6.43 3.31 -0.13
N SER A 115 -6.43 2.60 1.00
CA SER A 115 -5.25 2.36 1.84
C SER A 115 -5.43 1.10 2.70
N ASP A 116 -4.40 0.71 3.45
CA ASP A 116 -4.50 -0.26 4.54
C ASP A 116 -5.11 -1.59 4.10
N TRP A 117 -4.61 -2.14 2.98
CA TRP A 117 -5.08 -3.42 2.44
C TRP A 117 -4.71 -4.59 3.33
N HIS A 118 -3.50 -4.57 3.93
CA HIS A 118 -2.97 -5.64 4.76
C HIS A 118 -3.06 -7.03 4.08
N LEU A 119 -2.62 -7.13 2.83
CA LEU A 119 -2.61 -8.42 2.12
C LEU A 119 -1.78 -9.45 2.90
N GLY A 120 -2.36 -10.65 3.08
CA GLY A 120 -1.77 -11.72 3.87
C GLY A 120 -2.12 -11.68 5.36
N HIS A 121 -2.95 -10.74 5.81
CA HIS A 121 -3.45 -10.67 7.18
C HIS A 121 -4.16 -11.95 7.62
N GLN A 122 -4.00 -12.29 8.90
CA GLN A 122 -4.74 -13.37 9.56
C GLN A 122 -5.55 -12.83 10.73
N LEU A 123 -6.86 -13.08 10.70
CA LEU A 123 -7.73 -12.72 11.81
C LEU A 123 -7.92 -13.93 12.73
N HIS A 124 -7.38 -13.86 13.95
CA HIS A 124 -7.48 -14.95 14.93
C HIS A 124 -7.01 -16.32 14.39
N GLY A 125 -5.96 -16.30 13.55
CA GLY A 125 -5.39 -17.50 12.92
C GLY A 125 -6.12 -17.97 11.65
N TYR A 126 -7.18 -17.28 11.22
CA TYR A 126 -7.82 -17.53 9.94
C TYR A 126 -7.24 -16.63 8.85
N ASN A 127 -6.80 -17.25 7.76
CA ASN A 127 -6.39 -16.54 6.56
C ASN A 127 -7.58 -15.77 5.92
N ARG A 128 -7.28 -14.61 5.31
CA ARG A 128 -8.25 -13.66 4.74
C ARG A 128 -8.16 -13.52 3.21
N ASP A 129 -7.40 -14.39 2.53
CA ASP A 129 -7.15 -14.33 1.09
C ASP A 129 -8.44 -14.31 0.26
N PHE A 130 -9.50 -15.01 0.70
CA PHE A 130 -10.81 -14.98 0.02
C PHE A 130 -11.41 -13.57 0.02
N GLU A 131 -11.44 -12.90 1.17
CA GLU A 131 -12.01 -11.56 1.32
C GLU A 131 -11.17 -10.52 0.59
N HIS A 132 -9.84 -10.63 0.67
CA HIS A 132 -8.93 -9.79 -0.10
C HIS A 132 -9.11 -9.99 -1.61
N GLN A 133 -9.30 -11.22 -2.08
CA GLN A 133 -9.51 -11.48 -3.50
C GLN A 133 -10.84 -10.92 -3.97
N ALA A 134 -11.90 -11.09 -3.17
CA ALA A 134 -13.21 -10.48 -3.44
C ALA A 134 -13.11 -8.94 -3.49
N PHE A 135 -12.38 -8.32 -2.57
CA PHE A 135 -12.12 -6.87 -2.59
C PHE A 135 -11.34 -6.46 -3.85
N LEU A 136 -10.24 -7.13 -4.20
CA LEU A 136 -9.45 -6.78 -5.38
C LEU A 136 -10.23 -6.97 -6.70
N ASP A 137 -11.09 -7.99 -6.76
CA ASP A 137 -11.96 -8.20 -7.92
C ASP A 137 -13.06 -7.15 -8.03
N TRP A 138 -13.66 -6.76 -6.90
CA TRP A 138 -14.59 -5.63 -6.83
C TRP A 138 -13.90 -4.32 -7.21
N LEU A 139 -12.72 -4.03 -6.65
CA LEU A 139 -11.96 -2.82 -6.92
C LEU A 139 -11.65 -2.69 -8.41
N ALA A 140 -11.20 -3.78 -9.04
CA ALA A 140 -10.95 -3.82 -10.48
C ALA A 140 -12.21 -3.51 -11.30
N GLN A 141 -13.37 -4.07 -10.92
CA GLN A 141 -14.64 -3.77 -11.58
C GLN A 141 -15.07 -2.31 -11.36
N THR A 142 -14.91 -1.79 -10.14
CA THR A 142 -15.22 -0.40 -9.79
C THR A 142 -14.37 0.57 -10.60
N LEU A 143 -13.06 0.34 -10.73
CA LEU A 143 -12.16 1.17 -11.54
C LEU A 143 -12.64 1.24 -13.00
N GLU A 144 -13.03 0.10 -13.58
CA GLU A 144 -13.55 0.00 -14.94
C GLU A 144 -14.92 0.69 -15.09
N GLN A 145 -15.84 0.49 -14.14
CA GLN A 145 -17.20 1.03 -14.18
C GLN A 145 -17.23 2.54 -13.94
N GLU A 146 -16.54 3.00 -12.91
CA GLU A 146 -16.40 4.41 -12.57
C GLU A 146 -15.47 5.15 -13.52
N GLN A 147 -14.81 4.40 -14.39
CA GLN A 147 -14.05 4.96 -15.49
C GLN A 147 -12.92 5.83 -14.91
N VAL A 148 -12.18 5.26 -13.93
CA VAL A 148 -11.14 5.93 -13.14
C VAL A 148 -9.86 6.13 -13.95
N ASP A 149 -9.20 7.26 -13.74
CA ASP A 149 -7.94 7.66 -14.40
C ASP A 149 -6.73 7.33 -13.54
N ALA A 150 -6.83 7.45 -12.22
CA ALA A 150 -5.75 7.10 -11.31
C ALA A 150 -6.22 6.33 -10.06
N LEU A 151 -5.49 5.27 -9.71
CA LEU A 151 -5.62 4.56 -8.44
C LEU A 151 -4.48 4.98 -7.50
N LEU A 152 -4.83 5.50 -6.33
CA LEU A 152 -3.90 5.83 -5.25
C LEU A 152 -4.06 4.85 -4.09
N VAL A 153 -2.98 4.17 -3.71
CA VAL A 153 -2.94 3.23 -2.58
C VAL A 153 -1.99 3.78 -1.50
N ALA A 154 -2.57 4.37 -0.45
CA ALA A 154 -1.84 5.13 0.57
C ALA A 154 -1.25 4.25 1.69
N GLY A 155 -0.45 3.25 1.35
CA GLY A 155 0.32 2.45 2.32
C GLY A 155 -0.40 1.24 2.90
N ASP A 156 0.37 0.47 3.67
CA ASP A 156 0.03 -0.84 4.26
C ASP A 156 -0.61 -1.79 3.24
N ILE A 157 0.15 -2.00 2.14
CA ILE A 157 -0.21 -2.94 1.09
C ILE A 157 -0.23 -4.37 1.65
N PHE A 158 0.78 -4.69 2.47
CA PHE A 158 0.93 -5.98 3.12
C PHE A 158 0.77 -5.87 4.63
N ASP A 159 0.30 -6.97 5.25
CA ASP A 159 0.12 -7.02 6.71
C ASP A 159 1.44 -7.05 7.49
N THR A 160 2.53 -7.50 6.85
CA THR A 160 3.85 -7.59 7.47
C THR A 160 4.95 -7.35 6.45
N ALA A 161 6.16 -7.01 6.92
CA ALA A 161 7.34 -6.79 6.08
C ALA A 161 7.79 -8.08 5.34
N ASN A 162 7.34 -9.24 5.80
CA ASN A 162 7.61 -10.56 5.21
C ASN A 162 6.29 -11.28 4.88
N PRO A 163 5.51 -10.78 3.90
CA PRO A 163 4.19 -11.33 3.64
C PRO A 163 4.30 -12.69 2.93
N PRO A 164 3.25 -13.53 3.03
CA PRO A 164 3.21 -14.82 2.35
C PRO A 164 3.22 -14.67 0.83
N ALA A 165 3.68 -15.70 0.12
CA ALA A 165 3.69 -15.69 -1.35
C ALA A 165 2.29 -15.52 -1.97
N SER A 166 1.22 -15.93 -1.27
CA SER A 166 -0.15 -15.71 -1.73
C SER A 166 -0.48 -14.22 -1.84
N ALA A 167 -0.08 -13.40 -0.86
CA ALA A 167 -0.30 -11.96 -0.87
C ALA A 167 0.41 -11.27 -2.04
N TRP A 168 1.69 -11.60 -2.29
CA TRP A 168 2.42 -11.10 -3.47
C TRP A 168 1.74 -11.51 -4.77
N ARG A 169 1.28 -12.75 -4.87
CA ARG A 169 0.57 -13.24 -6.05
C ARG A 169 -0.74 -12.48 -6.28
N MET A 170 -1.46 -12.12 -5.23
CA MET A 170 -2.69 -11.32 -5.33
C MET A 170 -2.41 -9.91 -5.84
N LEU A 171 -1.41 -9.23 -5.26
CA LEU A 171 -0.97 -7.90 -5.73
C LEU A 171 -0.59 -7.92 -7.21
N TYR A 172 0.34 -8.79 -7.61
CA TYR A 172 0.81 -8.81 -8.99
C TYR A 172 -0.26 -9.26 -9.99
N ARG A 173 -1.19 -10.15 -9.57
CA ARG A 173 -2.33 -10.51 -10.42
C ARG A 173 -3.27 -9.32 -10.62
N PHE A 174 -3.53 -8.56 -9.56
CA PHE A 174 -4.33 -7.34 -9.65
C PHE A 174 -3.67 -6.31 -10.57
N LEU A 175 -2.38 -6.01 -10.35
CA LEU A 175 -1.62 -5.08 -11.20
C LEU A 175 -1.58 -5.52 -12.67
N ALA A 176 -1.31 -6.81 -12.93
CA ALA A 176 -1.30 -7.35 -14.28
C ALA A 176 -2.69 -7.30 -14.95
N ARG A 177 -3.77 -7.48 -14.17
CA ARG A 177 -5.14 -7.31 -14.67
C ARG A 177 -5.38 -5.86 -15.08
N MET A 178 -5.04 -4.90 -14.21
CA MET A 178 -5.21 -3.47 -14.49
C MET A 178 -4.39 -3.00 -15.69
N ALA A 179 -3.11 -3.35 -15.77
CA ALA A 179 -2.27 -3.00 -16.92
C ALA A 179 -2.83 -3.57 -18.24
N LYS A 180 -3.54 -4.70 -18.18
CA LYS A 180 -4.16 -5.32 -19.37
C LYS A 180 -5.53 -4.74 -19.71
N SER A 181 -6.42 -4.53 -18.73
CA SER A 181 -7.80 -4.08 -18.99
C SER A 181 -7.95 -2.56 -19.04
N MET A 182 -7.07 -1.82 -18.36
CA MET A 182 -7.05 -0.37 -18.30
C MET A 182 -5.63 0.17 -18.53
N PRO A 183 -5.08 0.08 -19.76
CA PRO A 183 -3.68 0.46 -20.04
C PRO A 183 -3.37 1.97 -19.87
N ALA A 184 -4.40 2.81 -19.69
CA ALA A 184 -4.25 4.23 -19.41
C ALA A 184 -4.46 4.58 -17.92
N LEU A 185 -4.76 3.58 -17.07
CA LEU A 185 -4.91 3.78 -15.64
C LEU A 185 -3.54 4.04 -15.02
N ASN A 186 -3.38 5.22 -14.41
CA ASN A 186 -2.21 5.52 -13.60
C ASN A 186 -2.36 4.79 -12.26
N VAL A 187 -1.33 4.07 -11.80
CA VAL A 187 -1.36 3.43 -10.47
C VAL A 187 -0.20 3.93 -9.64
N VAL A 188 -0.50 4.51 -8.48
CA VAL A 188 0.49 4.99 -7.51
C VAL A 188 0.24 4.33 -6.17
N MET A 189 1.24 3.62 -5.67
CA MET A 189 1.21 2.96 -4.37
C MET A 189 2.41 3.43 -3.55
N ILE A 190 2.19 3.76 -2.28
CA ILE A 190 3.27 4.05 -1.34
C ILE A 190 3.37 2.92 -0.31
N GLY A 191 4.54 2.75 0.32
CA GLY A 191 4.72 1.83 1.44
C GLY A 191 4.20 2.42 2.75
N GLY A 192 3.52 1.60 3.57
CA GLY A 192 3.16 1.94 4.95
C GLY A 192 4.20 1.48 5.98
N ASN A 193 3.82 1.51 7.27
CA ASN A 193 4.72 1.06 8.35
C ASN A 193 4.83 -0.46 8.45
N HIS A 194 3.87 -1.22 7.92
CA HIS A 194 3.93 -2.68 7.87
C HIS A 194 4.77 -3.19 6.69
N ASP A 195 4.92 -2.37 5.65
CA ASP A 195 5.60 -2.76 4.42
C ASP A 195 7.13 -2.74 4.55
N SER A 196 7.79 -3.57 3.74
CA SER A 196 9.24 -3.54 3.58
C SER A 196 9.62 -2.62 2.42
N PRO A 197 10.35 -1.50 2.65
CA PRO A 197 10.73 -0.56 1.59
C PRO A 197 11.47 -1.23 0.45
N SER A 198 12.54 -1.96 0.78
CA SER A 198 13.40 -2.61 -0.21
C SER A 198 12.68 -3.66 -1.06
N LYS A 199 11.65 -4.33 -0.52
CA LYS A 199 10.87 -5.29 -1.30
C LYS A 199 9.84 -4.64 -2.21
N LEU A 200 9.20 -3.57 -1.75
CA LEU A 200 8.29 -2.78 -2.59
C LEU A 200 9.04 -2.07 -3.72
N ASP A 201 10.28 -1.65 -3.45
CA ASP A 201 11.14 -0.97 -4.41
C ASP A 201 11.88 -1.90 -5.38
N ALA A 202 12.06 -3.19 -5.03
CA ALA A 202 12.75 -4.16 -5.87
C ALA A 202 12.20 -4.28 -7.31
N PRO A 203 10.86 -4.32 -7.55
CA PRO A 203 10.30 -4.40 -8.90
C PRO A 203 10.15 -3.04 -9.60
N HIS A 204 10.66 -1.93 -9.05
CA HIS A 204 10.38 -0.57 -9.53
C HIS A 204 10.58 -0.40 -11.05
N GLU A 205 11.76 -0.76 -11.58
CA GLU A 205 12.07 -0.66 -13.01
C GLU A 205 11.12 -1.47 -13.91
N LEU A 206 10.67 -2.64 -13.41
CA LEU A 206 9.75 -3.49 -14.14
C LEU A 206 8.34 -2.89 -14.18
N LEU A 207 7.88 -2.32 -13.06
CA LEU A 207 6.55 -1.74 -12.93
C LEU A 207 6.43 -0.41 -13.68
N ARG A 208 7.47 0.42 -13.64
CA ARG A 208 7.55 1.69 -14.37
C ARG A 208 7.38 1.51 -15.88
N ALA A 209 7.77 0.36 -16.44
CA ALA A 209 7.56 0.04 -17.85
C ALA A 209 6.07 -0.11 -18.26
N PHE A 210 5.15 -0.13 -17.29
CA PHE A 210 3.71 -0.22 -17.48
C PHE A 210 2.95 0.93 -16.80
N ASP A 211 3.62 2.05 -16.50
CA ASP A 211 3.06 3.20 -15.79
C ASP A 211 2.45 2.84 -14.41
N LEU A 212 3.05 1.81 -13.77
CA LEU A 212 2.74 1.38 -12.42
C LEU A 212 3.85 1.87 -11.48
N HIS A 213 3.51 2.71 -10.51
CA HIS A 213 4.44 3.34 -9.60
C HIS A 213 4.27 2.80 -8.18
N ILE A 214 5.35 2.25 -7.62
CA ILE A 214 5.43 1.87 -6.21
C ILE A 214 6.63 2.57 -5.59
N VAL A 215 6.39 3.33 -4.51
CA VAL A 215 7.41 4.02 -3.72
C VAL A 215 7.45 3.37 -2.34
N GLY A 216 8.42 2.48 -2.11
CA GLY A 216 8.51 1.69 -0.88
C GLY A 216 9.12 2.46 0.31
N GLY A 217 10.11 3.31 0.05
CA GLY A 217 10.77 4.12 1.06
C GLY A 217 11.41 5.37 0.48
N ILE A 218 12.07 6.13 1.34
CA ILE A 218 12.80 7.34 0.97
C ILE A 218 14.14 6.95 0.34
N HIS A 219 14.45 7.57 -0.79
CA HIS A 219 15.71 7.41 -1.51
C HIS A 219 16.46 8.73 -1.54
N ARG A 220 17.77 8.66 -1.44
CA ARG A 220 18.67 9.80 -1.55
C ARG A 220 19.72 9.51 -2.61
N LEU A 221 20.10 10.56 -3.34
CA LEU A 221 21.14 10.51 -4.34
C LEU A 221 22.53 10.40 -3.69
N ALA A 222 23.57 10.20 -4.49
CA ALA A 222 24.93 9.98 -4.00
C ALA A 222 25.51 11.18 -3.22
N ASP A 223 24.96 12.38 -3.44
CA ASP A 223 25.29 13.62 -2.74
C ASP A 223 24.45 13.84 -1.47
N GLY A 224 23.48 12.97 -1.18
CA GLY A 224 22.61 13.03 0.00
C GLY A 224 21.31 13.80 -0.19
N GLU A 225 21.10 14.41 -1.37
CA GLU A 225 19.85 15.09 -1.73
C GLU A 225 18.70 14.08 -1.87
N LEU A 226 17.46 14.52 -1.61
CA LEU A 226 16.29 13.68 -1.77
C LEU A 226 16.07 13.33 -3.25
N ASP A 227 15.82 12.05 -3.54
CA ASP A 227 15.45 11.61 -4.89
C ASP A 227 13.98 11.97 -5.18
N THR A 228 13.74 13.25 -5.45
CA THR A 228 12.39 13.78 -5.73
C THR A 228 11.80 13.25 -7.04
N GLU A 229 12.62 12.84 -8.02
CA GLU A 229 12.13 12.22 -9.27
C GLU A 229 11.33 10.95 -8.96
N ARG A 230 11.82 10.14 -8.02
CA ARG A 230 11.15 8.90 -7.63
C ARG A 230 9.84 9.13 -6.85
N MET A 231 9.72 10.29 -6.21
CA MET A 231 8.57 10.63 -5.35
C MET A 231 7.50 11.44 -6.08
N LEU A 232 7.81 12.03 -7.23
CA LEU A 232 6.89 12.84 -8.02
C LEU A 232 6.38 12.06 -9.22
N VAL A 233 5.09 11.70 -9.18
CA VAL A 233 4.45 10.91 -10.24
C VAL A 233 3.46 11.77 -11.04
N PRO A 234 3.66 11.97 -12.35
CA PRO A 234 2.69 12.68 -13.18
C PRO A 234 1.49 11.77 -13.47
N LEU A 235 0.27 12.32 -13.36
CA LEU A 235 -0.95 11.61 -13.70
C LEU A 235 -1.54 12.14 -15.00
N THR A 236 -1.93 11.22 -15.89
CA THR A 236 -2.60 11.54 -17.15
C THR A 236 -4.09 11.27 -17.08
N ASN A 237 -4.91 12.14 -17.66
CA ASN A 237 -6.35 11.92 -17.82
C ASN A 237 -6.62 10.97 -19.03
N LYS A 238 -7.89 10.66 -19.30
CA LYS A 238 -8.27 9.83 -20.47
C LYS A 238 -7.87 10.37 -21.82
N ALA A 239 -7.71 11.69 -21.93
CA ALA A 239 -7.23 12.32 -23.15
C ALA A 239 -5.71 12.12 -23.35
N GLY A 240 -5.02 11.59 -22.34
CA GLY A 240 -3.57 11.43 -22.30
C GLY A 240 -2.85 12.74 -21.95
N GLU A 241 -3.57 13.72 -21.42
CA GLU A 241 -3.03 15.00 -20.97
C GLU A 241 -2.62 14.86 -19.50
N GLN A 242 -1.45 15.39 -19.15
CA GLN A 242 -1.01 15.41 -17.77
C GLN A 242 -1.83 16.44 -16.99
N ALA A 243 -2.64 15.97 -16.04
CA ALA A 243 -3.60 16.80 -15.30
C ALA A 243 -3.22 16.99 -13.83
N ALA A 244 -2.31 16.18 -13.29
CA ALA A 244 -1.89 16.31 -11.90
C ALA A 244 -0.46 15.77 -11.65
N TRP A 245 0.09 16.17 -10.52
CA TRP A 245 1.29 15.58 -9.90
C TRP A 245 0.92 14.98 -8.55
N VAL A 246 1.42 13.77 -8.28
CA VAL A 246 1.31 13.12 -6.98
C VAL A 246 2.66 13.18 -6.28
N LEU A 247 2.64 13.69 -5.04
CA LEU A 247 3.74 13.60 -4.10
C LEU A 247 3.58 12.26 -3.35
N ALA A 248 4.22 11.21 -3.88
CA ALA A 248 4.12 9.84 -3.39
C ALA A 248 5.07 9.61 -2.20
N VAL A 249 4.73 10.19 -1.04
CA VAL A 249 5.54 10.07 0.19
C VAL A 249 5.12 8.81 0.98
N PRO A 250 5.99 7.80 1.14
CA PRO A 250 5.70 6.62 1.95
C PRO A 250 5.76 6.92 3.45
N PHE A 251 5.47 5.92 4.28
CA PHE A 251 5.69 6.01 5.73
C PHE A 251 7.14 6.39 6.04
N LEU A 252 7.29 7.52 6.73
CA LEU A 252 8.58 8.10 7.09
C LEU A 252 9.10 7.48 8.40
N ARG A 253 10.31 6.92 8.35
CA ARG A 253 11.01 6.40 9.53
C ARG A 253 11.93 7.49 10.08
N SER A 254 12.29 7.40 11.35
CA SER A 254 13.19 8.39 11.97
C SER A 254 14.54 8.53 11.24
N ALA A 255 15.03 7.46 10.60
CA ALA A 255 16.27 7.48 9.82
C ALA A 255 16.14 8.22 8.46
N ASP A 256 14.92 8.47 7.99
CA ASP A 256 14.68 9.15 6.72
C ASP A 256 14.75 10.68 6.87
N LEU A 257 14.60 11.18 8.10
CA LEU A 257 14.43 12.60 8.43
C LEU A 257 15.77 13.26 8.74
N ARG A 258 16.06 14.35 8.03
CA ARG A 258 17.19 15.22 8.33
C ARG A 258 16.81 16.15 9.46
N THR A 259 17.54 16.04 10.56
CA THR A 259 17.25 16.74 11.82
C THR A 259 18.51 17.28 12.47
N GLU A 260 19.59 17.37 11.68
CA GLU A 260 20.92 17.80 12.14
C GLU A 260 20.99 19.31 12.40
N ASP A 261 20.22 20.10 11.66
CA ASP A 261 20.20 21.57 11.72
C ASP A 261 19.03 22.14 12.54
N LEU A 262 18.34 21.30 13.32
CA LEU A 262 17.17 21.72 14.12
C LEU A 262 17.59 22.18 15.53
N ASP A 263 16.87 23.16 16.06
CA ASP A 263 17.07 23.69 17.41
C ASP A 263 16.63 22.66 18.49
N GLU A 264 17.18 22.76 19.71
CA GLU A 264 16.83 21.84 20.82
C GLU A 264 15.35 21.94 21.25
N GLU A 265 14.69 23.05 20.97
CA GLU A 265 13.28 23.30 21.30
C GLU A 265 12.30 22.72 20.27
N ASP A 266 12.78 22.33 19.08
CA ASP A 266 11.96 21.80 18.00
C ASP A 266 11.57 20.34 18.22
N ASP A 267 10.33 19.99 17.89
CA ASP A 267 9.96 18.58 17.72
C ASP A 267 10.60 18.06 16.43
N ARG A 268 11.72 17.35 16.61
CA ARG A 268 12.54 16.80 15.51
C ARG A 268 11.74 15.93 14.55
N LEU A 269 10.71 15.21 15.02
CA LEU A 269 9.87 14.40 14.14
C LEU A 269 9.01 15.31 13.25
N ILE A 270 8.27 16.22 13.87
CA ILE A 270 7.36 17.13 13.14
C ILE A 270 8.16 17.95 12.12
N LYS A 271 9.25 18.58 12.57
CA LYS A 271 10.10 19.42 11.71
C LYS A 271 10.78 18.64 10.60
N GLY A 272 11.30 17.44 10.89
CA GLY A 272 11.89 16.59 9.87
C GLY A 272 10.88 16.20 8.79
N VAL A 273 9.63 15.94 9.17
CA VAL A 273 8.55 15.63 8.22
C VAL A 273 8.15 16.88 7.42
N GLU A 274 8.00 18.04 8.07
CA GLU A 274 7.71 19.32 7.41
C GLU A 274 8.75 19.61 6.33
N THR A 275 10.05 19.57 6.67
CA THR A 275 11.14 19.80 5.72
C THR A 275 11.07 18.88 4.51
N LEU A 276 10.78 17.59 4.71
CA LEU A 276 10.68 16.63 3.61
C LEU A 276 9.49 16.92 2.71
N TYR A 277 8.30 17.20 3.28
CA TYR A 277 7.14 17.57 2.46
C TYR A 277 7.33 18.90 1.73
N ASP A 278 8.00 19.87 2.35
CA ASP A 278 8.33 21.16 1.73
C ASP A 278 9.29 20.97 0.55
N GLU A 279 10.34 20.17 0.70
CA GLU A 279 11.30 19.84 -0.37
C GLU A 279 10.62 19.18 -1.57
N VAL A 280 9.76 18.19 -1.33
CA VAL A 280 9.01 17.50 -2.40
C VAL A 280 7.96 18.42 -3.03
N THR A 281 7.30 19.28 -2.24
CA THR A 281 6.32 20.23 -2.76
C THR A 281 6.97 21.29 -3.64
N GLU A 282 8.13 21.81 -3.24
CA GLU A 282 8.87 22.79 -4.03
C GLU A 282 9.36 22.17 -5.34
N ALA A 283 9.88 20.94 -5.32
CA ALA A 283 10.23 20.21 -6.53
C ALA A 283 9.01 19.98 -7.45
N ALA A 284 7.83 19.69 -6.89
CA ALA A 284 6.60 19.55 -7.67
C ALA A 284 6.20 20.86 -8.36
N ARG A 285 6.27 22.00 -7.65
CA ARG A 285 5.92 23.33 -8.18
C ARG A 285 6.82 23.76 -9.33
N GLN A 286 8.07 23.33 -9.35
CA GLN A 286 9.00 23.60 -10.47
C GLN A 286 8.61 22.85 -11.75
N LEU A 287 7.90 21.72 -11.64
CA LEU A 287 7.46 20.89 -12.77
C LEU A 287 6.02 21.17 -13.20
N GLN A 288 5.17 21.59 -12.26
CA GLN A 288 3.74 21.79 -12.43
C GLN A 288 3.40 22.95 -13.38
N GLN A 289 2.40 22.75 -14.23
CA GLN A 289 1.75 23.84 -14.98
C GLN A 289 0.50 24.34 -14.21
N PRO A 290 0.09 25.62 -14.36
CA PRO A 290 -0.98 26.22 -13.55
C PRO A 290 -2.32 25.47 -13.55
N GLU A 291 -2.64 24.75 -14.62
CA GLU A 291 -3.86 23.97 -14.78
C GLU A 291 -3.81 22.57 -14.14
N GLN A 292 -2.64 22.14 -13.66
CA GLN A 292 -2.44 20.82 -13.06
C GLN A 292 -2.68 20.86 -11.56
N ALA A 293 -3.24 19.79 -10.98
CA ALA A 293 -3.41 19.68 -9.54
C ALA A 293 -2.14 19.15 -8.84
N LEU A 294 -1.92 19.54 -7.58
CA LEU A 294 -1.01 18.85 -6.67
C LEU A 294 -1.80 17.92 -5.74
N ILE A 295 -1.36 16.68 -5.62
CA ILE A 295 -1.97 15.67 -4.76
C ILE A 295 -0.91 15.16 -3.79
N GLY A 296 -1.15 15.33 -2.48
CA GLY A 296 -0.32 14.72 -1.45
C GLY A 296 -0.73 13.26 -1.20
N MET A 297 0.25 12.36 -1.08
CA MET A 297 0.03 11.06 -0.44
C MET A 297 0.87 10.97 0.82
N GLY A 298 0.36 10.25 1.82
CA GLY A 298 1.09 9.98 3.05
C GLY A 298 0.54 8.77 3.79
N HIS A 299 1.36 8.19 4.64
CA HIS A 299 0.94 7.13 5.56
C HIS A 299 1.46 7.51 6.95
N ALA A 300 0.59 8.05 7.79
CA ALA A 300 0.99 8.61 9.08
C ALA A 300 -0.19 8.83 10.02
N TYR A 301 0.09 9.02 11.31
CA TYR A 301 -0.90 9.41 12.30
C TYR A 301 -1.01 10.94 12.41
N MET A 302 -2.16 11.48 12.03
CA MET A 302 -2.46 12.92 12.08
C MET A 302 -3.12 13.35 13.39
N ALA A 303 -2.69 14.47 13.96
CA ALA A 303 -3.33 15.16 15.08
C ALA A 303 -4.76 15.56 14.65
N SER A 304 -5.77 15.01 15.33
CA SER A 304 -7.23 15.05 15.06
C SER A 304 -7.87 13.81 14.41
N GLY A 305 -7.11 12.75 14.11
CA GLY A 305 -7.68 11.45 13.74
C GLY A 305 -8.33 10.74 14.94
N LYS A 306 -9.50 10.12 14.74
CA LYS A 306 -10.10 9.18 15.68
C LYS A 306 -9.42 7.82 15.52
N LEU A 307 -8.97 7.25 16.63
CA LEU A 307 -8.38 5.92 16.69
C LEU A 307 -9.46 4.83 16.83
N SER A 308 -9.18 3.65 16.27
CA SER A 308 -9.88 2.42 16.63
C SER A 308 -9.51 2.00 18.07
N GLU A 309 -10.47 1.41 18.81
CA GLU A 309 -10.24 1.09 20.22
C GLU A 309 -9.22 -0.04 20.46
N MET A 310 -8.96 -0.93 19.47
CA MET A 310 -8.21 -2.18 19.72
C MET A 310 -7.15 -2.56 18.66
N SER A 311 -7.32 -2.22 17.37
CA SER A 311 -6.30 -2.54 16.34
C SER A 311 -5.15 -1.55 16.37
N GLU A 312 -5.46 -0.27 16.54
CA GLU A 312 -4.48 0.83 16.47
C GLU A 312 -3.81 1.10 17.83
N ARG A 313 -4.48 0.82 18.96
CA ARG A 313 -3.88 0.96 20.31
C ARG A 313 -2.67 0.05 20.55
N ARG A 314 -2.56 -1.10 19.85
CA ARG A 314 -1.38 -1.98 19.96
C ARG A 314 -0.18 -1.46 19.15
N VAL A 315 -0.42 -0.62 18.14
CA VAL A 315 0.62 -0.08 17.24
C VAL A 315 1.24 1.22 17.82
N LEU A 316 0.61 1.85 18.82
CA LEU A 316 1.17 2.96 19.59
C LEU A 316 2.40 2.59 20.45
N GLY A 317 2.91 1.37 20.35
CA GLY A 317 4.18 0.96 20.94
C GLY A 317 5.37 1.49 20.13
N GLY A 318 5.77 2.75 20.37
CA GLY A 318 7.03 3.34 19.91
C GLY A 318 6.88 4.49 18.92
N ASN A 319 7.29 5.69 19.34
CA ASN A 319 7.59 6.87 18.49
C ASN A 319 6.52 7.39 17.51
N GLN A 320 5.22 7.14 17.72
CA GLN A 320 4.17 7.76 16.89
C GLN A 320 3.64 9.04 17.54
N HIS A 321 4.28 10.18 17.24
CA HIS A 321 3.70 11.49 17.53
C HIS A 321 2.67 11.86 16.46
N ALA A 322 1.59 12.50 16.90
CA ALA A 322 0.54 12.94 15.98
C ALA A 322 1.04 14.13 15.16
N LEU A 323 1.12 13.99 13.85
CA LEU A 323 1.58 15.04 12.95
C LEU A 323 0.49 16.09 12.70
N PRO A 324 0.82 17.39 12.66
CA PRO A 324 -0.16 18.41 12.35
C PRO A 324 -0.53 18.37 10.87
N ALA A 325 -1.78 18.73 10.52
CA ALA A 325 -2.20 18.81 9.12
C ALA A 325 -1.52 19.94 8.32
N SER A 326 -0.74 20.80 8.98
CA SER A 326 0.04 21.88 8.37
C SER A 326 1.27 21.39 7.62
N ILE A 327 1.69 20.12 7.79
CA ILE A 327 2.79 19.54 6.98
C ILE A 327 2.45 19.48 5.49
N PHE A 328 1.15 19.50 5.15
CA PHE A 328 0.69 19.54 3.78
C PHE A 328 0.47 20.98 3.35
N ALA A 329 1.01 21.35 2.20
CA ALA A 329 0.83 22.67 1.63
C ALA A 329 -0.65 22.96 1.33
N ASP A 330 -1.08 24.21 1.56
CA ASP A 330 -2.49 24.60 1.45
C ASP A 330 -3.02 24.63 0.00
N ASP A 331 -2.13 24.66 -0.99
CA ASP A 331 -2.45 24.59 -2.42
C ASP A 331 -2.56 23.16 -2.97
N MET A 332 -2.38 22.13 -2.12
CA MET A 332 -2.69 20.75 -2.50
C MET A 332 -4.20 20.59 -2.70
N ALA A 333 -4.58 20.14 -3.90
CA ALA A 333 -5.98 19.93 -4.25
C ALA A 333 -6.60 18.81 -3.39
N TYR A 334 -5.84 17.74 -3.15
CA TYR A 334 -6.26 16.59 -2.37
C TYR A 334 -5.09 15.95 -1.63
N VAL A 335 -5.35 15.38 -0.45
CA VAL A 335 -4.37 14.61 0.32
C VAL A 335 -4.95 13.24 0.70
N ALA A 336 -4.31 12.19 0.18
CA ALA A 336 -4.65 10.79 0.39
C ALA A 336 -3.80 10.17 1.51
N LEU A 337 -4.44 9.86 2.64
CA LEU A 337 -3.78 9.26 3.81
C LEU A 337 -4.20 7.80 4.03
N GLY A 338 -3.25 6.98 4.47
CA GLY A 338 -3.48 5.70 5.17
C GLY A 338 -2.88 5.71 6.58
N HIS A 339 -2.93 4.57 7.28
CA HIS A 339 -2.53 4.27 8.68
C HIS A 339 -3.72 4.07 9.62
N LEU A 340 -4.79 4.84 9.44
CA LEU A 340 -6.01 4.73 10.25
C LEU A 340 -7.08 3.96 9.49
N HIS A 341 -7.61 2.90 10.09
CA HIS A 341 -8.54 1.98 9.44
C HIS A 341 -9.96 2.57 9.35
N LEU A 342 -10.28 3.56 10.21
CA LEU A 342 -11.54 4.29 10.16
C LEU A 342 -11.47 5.42 9.12
N ALA A 343 -12.32 5.32 8.10
CA ALA A 343 -12.49 6.37 7.11
C ALA A 343 -12.94 7.69 7.74
N GLN A 344 -12.19 8.77 7.53
CA GLN A 344 -12.46 10.06 8.18
C GLN A 344 -11.77 11.25 7.51
N ARG A 345 -12.28 12.46 7.81
CA ARG A 345 -11.66 13.74 7.47
C ARG A 345 -10.65 14.13 8.54
N VAL A 346 -9.56 14.79 8.16
CA VAL A 346 -8.53 15.28 9.09
C VAL A 346 -8.64 16.80 9.23
N ALA A 347 -8.47 17.32 10.45
CA ALA A 347 -8.44 18.75 10.74
C ALA A 347 -9.63 19.56 10.17
N LYS A 348 -10.80 18.91 10.02
CA LYS A 348 -12.00 19.48 9.37
C LYS A 348 -11.79 19.96 7.92
N LYS A 349 -10.69 19.57 7.27
CA LYS A 349 -10.44 19.80 5.84
C LYS A 349 -11.13 18.69 5.03
N GLU A 350 -11.93 19.05 4.04
CA GLU A 350 -12.65 18.08 3.20
C GLU A 350 -11.72 17.28 2.29
N GLN A 351 -10.60 17.88 1.91
CA GLN A 351 -9.63 17.37 0.96
C GLN A 351 -8.54 16.49 1.60
N VAL A 352 -8.44 16.46 2.94
CA VAL A 352 -7.47 15.60 3.66
C VAL A 352 -8.22 14.43 4.27
N ARG A 353 -8.01 13.23 3.74
CA ARG A 353 -8.83 12.04 4.04
C ARG A 353 -7.97 10.85 4.39
N TYR A 354 -8.40 10.11 5.42
CA TYR A 354 -8.14 8.68 5.48
C TYR A 354 -9.24 7.95 4.72
N SER A 355 -8.85 7.08 3.79
CA SER A 355 -9.83 6.20 3.13
C SER A 355 -10.32 5.09 4.05
N GLY A 356 -9.47 4.69 5.01
CA GLY A 356 -9.72 3.55 5.89
C GLY A 356 -9.37 2.23 5.22
N SER A 357 -9.35 1.16 6.00
CA SER A 357 -9.13 -0.17 5.46
C SER A 357 -10.36 -0.61 4.64
N PRO A 358 -10.18 -1.36 3.53
CA PRO A 358 -11.30 -1.85 2.72
C PRO A 358 -12.03 -3.02 3.39
N LEU A 359 -11.42 -3.64 4.40
CA LEU A 359 -11.94 -4.79 5.14
C LEU A 359 -11.74 -4.57 6.65
N PRO A 360 -12.57 -5.19 7.50
CA PRO A 360 -12.31 -5.20 8.94
C PRO A 360 -11.05 -6.01 9.25
N LEU A 361 -10.07 -5.34 9.84
CA LEU A 361 -8.80 -5.91 10.30
C LEU A 361 -8.89 -6.40 11.75
N SER A 362 -9.95 -6.02 12.48
CA SER A 362 -10.26 -6.55 13.80
C SER A 362 -11.77 -6.77 14.01
N MET A 363 -12.13 -7.62 14.98
CA MET A 363 -13.56 -7.85 15.32
C MET A 363 -14.27 -6.59 15.83
N SER A 364 -13.52 -5.61 16.36
CA SER A 364 -14.05 -4.30 16.78
C SER A 364 -14.46 -3.40 15.60
N GLU A 365 -13.91 -3.62 14.41
CA GLU A 365 -14.20 -2.84 13.21
C GLU A 365 -15.46 -3.33 12.47
N ARG A 366 -16.18 -4.31 13.02
CA ARG A 366 -17.41 -4.85 12.40
C ARG A 366 -18.44 -3.80 12.00
N GLY A 367 -18.51 -2.70 12.74
CA GLY A 367 -19.45 -1.60 12.52
C GLY A 367 -18.92 -0.50 11.62
N TYR A 368 -17.70 -0.62 11.09
CA TYR A 368 -17.13 0.38 10.20
C TYR A 368 -17.76 0.28 8.81
N ASN A 369 -18.03 1.45 8.23
CA ASN A 369 -18.40 1.57 6.83
C ASN A 369 -17.11 1.60 6.00
N HIS A 370 -16.58 0.42 5.69
CA HIS A 370 -15.40 0.31 4.84
C HIS A 370 -15.71 0.83 3.44
N GLN A 371 -14.80 1.64 2.90
CA GLN A 371 -15.03 2.40 1.68
C GLN A 371 -13.71 2.69 0.97
N VAL A 372 -13.81 3.03 -0.31
CA VAL A 372 -12.78 3.76 -1.05
C VAL A 372 -13.31 5.16 -1.37
N VAL A 373 -12.45 6.09 -1.73
CA VAL A 373 -12.84 7.49 -1.98
C VAL A 373 -12.65 7.82 -3.46
N LEU A 374 -13.74 8.12 -4.16
CA LEU A 374 -13.71 8.66 -5.51
C LEU A 374 -13.59 10.19 -5.45
N VAL A 375 -12.56 10.73 -6.08
CA VAL A 375 -12.28 12.16 -6.17
C VAL A 375 -12.33 12.57 -7.64
N GLU A 376 -13.04 13.64 -7.93
CA GLU A 376 -13.09 14.23 -9.26
C GLU A 376 -12.39 15.58 -9.25
N LEU A 377 -11.42 15.74 -10.13
CA LEU A 377 -10.70 16.98 -10.36
C LEU A 377 -11.25 17.68 -11.60
N ASP A 378 -11.44 18.99 -11.52
CA ASP A 378 -11.69 19.88 -12.64
C ASP A 378 -10.54 20.89 -12.72
N GLY A 379 -9.61 20.65 -13.65
CA GLY A 379 -8.30 21.31 -13.68
C GLY A 379 -7.52 21.08 -12.38
N ALA A 380 -7.00 22.15 -11.80
CA ALA A 380 -6.19 22.10 -10.58
C ALA A 380 -6.98 21.92 -9.28
N SER A 381 -8.32 21.86 -9.33
CA SER A 381 -9.20 21.89 -8.16
C SER A 381 -10.08 20.64 -8.04
N VAL A 382 -10.47 20.31 -6.80
CA VAL A 382 -11.41 19.22 -6.53
C VAL A 382 -12.84 19.69 -6.80
N ALA A 383 -13.53 18.99 -7.71
CA ALA A 383 -14.94 19.19 -8.00
C ALA A 383 -15.84 18.37 -7.07
N SER A 384 -15.46 17.11 -6.77
CA SER A 384 -16.25 16.24 -5.89
C SER A 384 -15.39 15.22 -5.14
N ILE A 385 -15.86 14.83 -3.94
CA ILE A 385 -15.28 13.73 -3.14
C ILE A 385 -16.45 12.87 -2.65
N ALA A 386 -16.52 11.63 -3.12
CA ALA A 386 -17.60 10.70 -2.83
C ALA A 386 -17.06 9.39 -2.25
N PRO A 387 -17.62 8.87 -1.15
CA PRO A 387 -17.30 7.53 -0.67
C PRO A 387 -17.99 6.47 -1.54
N LEU A 388 -17.27 5.40 -1.86
CA LEU A 388 -17.82 4.18 -2.47
C LEU A 388 -17.67 3.03 -1.47
N SER A 389 -18.80 2.51 -0.98
CA SER A 389 -18.80 1.43 0.01
C SER A 389 -18.25 0.13 -0.58
N VAL A 390 -17.33 -0.51 0.14
CA VAL A 390 -16.79 -1.82 -0.21
C VAL A 390 -17.78 -2.90 0.24
N PRO A 391 -18.26 -3.78 -0.64
CA PRO A 391 -19.12 -4.89 -0.25
C PRO A 391 -18.43 -5.85 0.74
N ARG A 392 -19.12 -6.20 1.82
CA ARG A 392 -18.62 -7.14 2.81
C ARG A 392 -18.78 -8.58 2.29
N ALA A 393 -17.64 -9.22 1.97
CA ALA A 393 -17.63 -10.59 1.49
C ALA A 393 -17.90 -11.63 2.60
N VAL A 394 -17.47 -11.34 3.83
CA VAL A 394 -17.65 -12.20 5.01
C VAL A 394 -18.11 -11.37 6.20
N ASP A 395 -19.17 -11.84 6.85
CA ASP A 395 -19.76 -11.17 8.02
C ASP A 395 -19.00 -11.44 9.32
N MET A 396 -19.20 -10.53 10.29
CA MET A 396 -18.64 -10.62 11.64
C MET A 396 -19.76 -10.59 12.67
N LEU A 397 -20.12 -11.75 13.20
CA LEU A 397 -21.18 -11.95 14.18
C LEU A 397 -20.68 -11.79 15.61
N LYS A 398 -21.51 -11.18 16.45
CA LYS A 398 -21.29 -11.05 17.89
C LYS A 398 -22.48 -11.67 18.62
N VAL A 399 -22.23 -12.71 19.40
CA VAL A 399 -23.28 -13.43 20.13
C VAL A 399 -22.88 -13.58 21.60
N PRO A 400 -23.75 -13.21 22.54
CA PRO A 400 -24.87 -12.27 22.43
C PRO A 400 -24.42 -10.85 22.05
N SER A 401 -25.38 -9.99 21.69
CA SER A 401 -25.12 -8.56 21.38
C SER A 401 -24.52 -7.79 22.58
N SER A 402 -24.93 -8.14 23.79
CA SER A 402 -24.37 -7.71 25.08
C SER A 402 -23.98 -8.93 25.92
N PRO A 403 -22.90 -8.88 26.73
CA PRO A 403 -22.49 -10.02 27.55
C PRO A 403 -23.65 -10.61 28.37
N ALA A 404 -23.79 -11.93 28.36
CA ALA A 404 -24.87 -12.65 29.06
C ALA A 404 -24.34 -13.91 29.77
N PRO A 405 -25.08 -14.47 30.75
CA PRO A 405 -24.68 -15.68 31.46
C PRO A 405 -24.44 -16.87 30.53
N LEU A 406 -23.50 -17.75 30.89
CA LEU A 406 -23.05 -18.86 30.03
C LEU A 406 -24.20 -19.70 29.46
N GLU A 407 -25.18 -20.09 30.28
CA GLU A 407 -26.30 -20.94 29.83
C GLU A 407 -27.10 -20.28 28.69
N GLN A 408 -27.45 -19.00 28.86
CA GLN A 408 -28.14 -18.21 27.85
C GLN A 408 -27.29 -18.12 26.56
N VAL A 409 -25.98 -17.87 26.69
CA VAL A 409 -25.10 -17.82 25.52
C VAL A 409 -25.09 -19.15 24.77
N LEU A 410 -25.02 -20.29 25.46
CA LEU A 410 -25.03 -21.60 24.82
C LEU A 410 -26.35 -21.90 24.10
N GLU A 411 -27.48 -21.45 24.64
CA GLU A 411 -28.78 -21.54 23.97
C GLU A 411 -28.83 -20.67 22.70
N GLU A 412 -28.37 -19.43 22.77
CA GLU A 412 -28.30 -18.53 21.61
C GLU A 412 -27.38 -19.07 20.52
N LEU A 413 -26.23 -19.67 20.89
CA LEU A 413 -25.32 -20.30 19.93
C LEU A 413 -25.95 -21.51 19.23
N LYS A 414 -26.71 -22.34 19.95
CA LYS A 414 -27.44 -23.48 19.36
C LYS A 414 -28.56 -23.00 18.42
N ALA A 415 -29.24 -21.92 18.80
CA ALA A 415 -30.29 -21.30 18.02
C ALA A 415 -29.78 -20.44 16.86
N LEU A 416 -28.47 -20.21 16.75
CA LEU A 416 -27.87 -19.39 15.71
C LEU A 416 -28.21 -19.94 14.33
N ASP A 417 -28.88 -19.12 13.52
CA ASP A 417 -29.24 -19.42 12.15
C ASP A 417 -28.19 -18.86 11.20
N VAL A 418 -27.52 -19.76 10.47
CA VAL A 418 -26.44 -19.45 9.53
C VAL A 418 -26.53 -20.38 8.32
N ASP A 419 -26.46 -19.80 7.13
CA ASP A 419 -26.45 -20.58 5.90
C ASP A 419 -25.22 -21.48 5.80
N GLU A 420 -25.37 -22.68 5.24
CA GLU A 420 -24.23 -23.51 4.87
C GLU A 420 -23.41 -22.85 3.77
N ARG A 421 -22.09 -22.68 4.02
CA ARG A 421 -21.14 -22.05 3.09
C ARG A 421 -19.76 -22.70 3.18
N PRO A 422 -18.92 -22.59 2.13
CA PRO A 422 -17.50 -22.93 2.21
C PRO A 422 -16.80 -22.24 3.38
N ARG A 423 -15.79 -22.89 3.96
CA ARG A 423 -15.16 -22.47 5.22
C ARG A 423 -14.63 -21.03 5.18
N GLU A 424 -14.10 -20.63 4.04
CA GLU A 424 -13.54 -19.31 3.75
C GLU A 424 -14.60 -18.19 3.69
N GLU A 425 -15.85 -18.54 3.39
CA GLU A 425 -17.01 -17.63 3.30
C GLU A 425 -17.80 -17.56 4.62
N GLN A 426 -17.56 -18.50 5.54
CA GLN A 426 -18.28 -18.55 6.80
C GLN A 426 -17.98 -17.32 7.66
N PRO A 427 -19.00 -16.73 8.32
CA PRO A 427 -18.83 -15.55 9.14
C PRO A 427 -17.90 -15.81 10.33
N PHE A 428 -17.18 -14.78 10.74
CA PHE A 428 -16.42 -14.79 11.98
C PHE A 428 -17.34 -14.56 13.18
N LEU A 429 -17.18 -15.36 14.23
CA LEU A 429 -17.99 -15.28 15.43
C LEU A 429 -17.15 -14.86 16.64
N GLU A 430 -17.57 -13.78 17.29
CA GLU A 430 -17.10 -13.38 18.61
C GLU A 430 -18.17 -13.67 19.66
N VAL A 431 -17.79 -14.38 20.72
CA VAL A 431 -18.71 -14.81 21.77
C VAL A 431 -18.46 -14.04 23.06
N HIS A 432 -19.47 -13.35 23.60
CA HIS A 432 -19.35 -12.55 24.83
C HIS A 432 -20.07 -13.21 26.00
N ILE A 433 -19.32 -13.62 27.03
CA ILE A 433 -19.88 -14.41 28.13
C ILE A 433 -19.67 -13.68 29.45
N GLN A 434 -20.73 -13.47 30.21
CA GLN A 434 -20.66 -12.98 31.58
C GLN A 434 -20.43 -14.16 32.53
N LEU A 435 -19.40 -14.06 33.37
CA LEU A 435 -19.01 -15.11 34.31
C LEU A 435 -18.76 -14.51 35.71
N ASP A 436 -19.20 -15.21 36.76
CA ASP A 436 -18.84 -14.84 38.13
C ASP A 436 -17.44 -15.36 38.49
N THR A 437 -17.09 -16.53 37.97
CA THR A 437 -15.80 -17.21 38.20
C THR A 437 -15.29 -17.87 36.91
N PRO A 438 -13.96 -18.10 36.78
CA PRO A 438 -13.41 -18.81 35.65
C PRO A 438 -14.05 -20.19 35.48
N GLN A 439 -14.51 -20.50 34.27
CA GLN A 439 -15.17 -21.76 33.95
C GLN A 439 -14.19 -22.73 33.27
N ALA A 440 -14.09 -23.95 33.81
CA ALA A 440 -13.36 -25.03 33.15
C ALA A 440 -14.01 -25.39 31.81
N LEU A 441 -13.17 -25.71 30.82
CA LEU A 441 -13.59 -26.18 29.49
C LEU A 441 -14.57 -25.24 28.76
N LEU A 442 -14.50 -23.94 29.05
CA LEU A 442 -15.39 -22.93 28.45
C LEU A 442 -15.41 -22.99 26.92
N ARG A 443 -14.23 -23.13 26.31
CA ARG A 443 -14.09 -23.22 24.85
C ARG A 443 -14.77 -24.47 24.29
N GLU A 444 -14.65 -25.61 24.97
CA GLU A 444 -15.26 -26.88 24.52
C GLU A 444 -16.77 -26.79 24.55
N LYS A 445 -17.35 -26.24 25.62
CA LYS A 445 -18.80 -26.00 25.72
C LYS A 445 -19.33 -25.11 24.57
N VAL A 446 -18.59 -24.05 24.24
CA VAL A 446 -18.94 -23.16 23.11
C VAL A 446 -18.83 -23.90 21.78
N LEU A 447 -17.78 -24.70 21.55
CA LEU A 447 -17.62 -25.47 20.32
C LEU A 447 -18.69 -26.55 20.17
N GLU A 448 -19.10 -27.20 21.26
CA GLU A 448 -20.21 -28.17 21.26
C GLU A 448 -21.54 -27.49 20.89
N ALA A 449 -21.81 -26.30 21.44
CA ALA A 449 -22.99 -25.51 21.08
C ALA A 449 -22.99 -25.06 19.61
N LEU A 450 -21.81 -24.91 19.01
CA LEU A 450 -21.62 -24.55 17.61
C LEU A 450 -21.51 -25.76 16.66
N ALA A 451 -21.64 -26.99 17.16
CA ALA A 451 -21.50 -28.19 16.35
C ALA A 451 -22.50 -28.17 15.18
N GLY A 452 -21.98 -28.36 13.95
CA GLY A 452 -22.77 -28.32 12.72
C GLY A 452 -23.12 -26.91 12.21
N LYS A 453 -22.72 -25.84 12.90
CA LYS A 453 -22.94 -24.46 12.43
C LYS A 453 -21.82 -24.00 11.50
N ALA A 454 -22.19 -23.38 10.38
CA ALA A 454 -21.25 -22.84 9.41
C ALA A 454 -20.67 -21.48 9.86
N VAL A 455 -19.88 -21.47 10.94
CA VAL A 455 -19.23 -20.27 11.48
C VAL A 455 -17.77 -20.53 11.86
N ARG A 456 -16.95 -19.47 11.80
CA ARG A 456 -15.57 -19.48 12.28
C ARG A 456 -15.49 -18.81 13.65
N LEU A 457 -15.38 -19.59 14.72
CA LEU A 457 -15.16 -19.04 16.06
C LEU A 457 -13.81 -18.30 16.11
N ALA A 458 -13.87 -16.98 16.18
CA ALA A 458 -12.72 -16.09 16.19
C ALA A 458 -12.23 -15.85 17.62
N LYS A 459 -13.15 -15.50 18.54
CA LYS A 459 -12.78 -15.12 19.91
C LYS A 459 -13.91 -15.42 20.90
N ILE A 460 -13.53 -15.80 22.11
CA ILE A 460 -14.42 -15.84 23.28
C ILE A 460 -13.92 -14.77 24.25
N THR A 461 -14.80 -13.84 24.62
CA THR A 461 -14.51 -12.72 25.51
C THR A 461 -15.30 -12.90 26.81
N PRO A 462 -14.67 -13.40 27.89
CA PRO A 462 -15.30 -13.45 29.20
C PRO A 462 -15.34 -12.05 29.84
N HIS A 463 -16.47 -11.69 30.44
CA HIS A 463 -16.71 -10.48 31.22
C HIS A 463 -16.98 -10.92 32.65
N TYR A 464 -16.03 -10.66 33.55
CA TYR A 464 -16.21 -11.01 34.95
C TYR A 464 -17.05 -9.93 35.65
N LEU A 465 -18.09 -10.36 36.35
CA LEU A 465 -18.82 -9.48 37.26
C LEU A 465 -17.90 -9.12 38.43
N GLN A 466 -17.10 -8.07 38.27
CA GLN A 466 -16.34 -7.53 39.38
C GLN A 466 -17.34 -7.01 40.42
N GLN A 467 -17.33 -7.61 41.62
CA GLN A 467 -17.72 -6.89 42.83
C GLN A 467 -17.00 -5.53 42.78
N GLN A 468 -17.76 -4.45 42.76
CA GLN A 468 -17.28 -3.10 43.09
C GLN A 468 -16.86 -3.05 44.57
N ALA A 469 -15.91 -3.89 44.98
CA ALA A 469 -15.09 -3.61 46.14
C ALA A 469 -13.95 -2.72 45.64
N GLN A 470 -13.91 -1.50 46.17
CA GLN A 470 -12.93 -0.46 45.90
C GLN A 470 -11.49 -0.99 45.92
N ASN A 471 -10.91 -1.31 44.76
CA ASN A 471 -9.46 -1.44 44.62
C ASN A 471 -8.92 -0.14 44.04
N GLY A 472 -8.83 0.89 44.89
CA GLY A 472 -8.31 2.24 44.56
C GLY A 472 -6.83 2.31 44.15
N LEU A 473 -6.20 1.18 43.83
CA LEU A 473 -4.79 1.10 43.46
C LEU A 473 -4.54 0.48 42.07
N GLY A 474 -5.57 -0.06 41.40
CA GLY A 474 -5.43 -0.64 40.05
C GLY A 474 -5.01 0.34 38.95
N GLN A 475 -4.93 1.64 39.25
CA GLN A 475 -4.50 2.70 38.35
C GLN A 475 -3.19 3.41 38.78
N ARG A 476 -2.54 3.02 39.88
CA ARG A 476 -1.27 3.64 40.31
C ARG A 476 -0.07 2.88 39.75
N ARG A 477 1.00 3.61 39.42
CA ARG A 477 2.26 2.98 39.01
C ARG A 477 2.86 2.27 40.22
N LEU A 478 3.57 1.17 39.98
CA LEU A 478 4.25 0.41 41.06
C LEU A 478 5.28 1.29 41.82
N SER A 479 5.75 2.38 41.22
CA SER A 479 6.61 3.39 41.85
C SER A 479 5.91 4.19 42.96
N ASP A 480 4.58 4.18 43.01
CA ASP A 480 3.77 5.05 43.88
C ASP A 480 3.11 4.28 45.03
N VAL A 481 3.52 3.02 45.24
CA VAL A 481 2.98 2.10 46.25
C VAL A 481 4.13 1.48 47.03
N THR A 482 3.97 1.36 48.36
CA THR A 482 5.01 0.75 49.19
C THR A 482 4.92 -0.78 49.14
N PRO A 483 6.04 -1.51 49.36
CA PRO A 483 6.03 -2.98 49.42
C PRO A 483 4.99 -3.54 50.40
N GLN A 484 4.75 -2.87 51.53
CA GLN A 484 3.74 -3.25 52.52
C GLN A 484 2.31 -3.12 51.96
N GLN A 485 2.01 -2.07 51.19
CA GLN A 485 0.72 -1.90 50.54
C GLN A 485 0.49 -2.98 49.48
N VAL A 486 1.54 -3.33 48.73
CA VAL A 486 1.50 -4.44 47.75
C VAL A 486 1.28 -5.78 48.45
N PHE A 487 1.90 -5.98 49.62
CA PHE A 487 1.73 -7.19 50.44
C PHE A 487 0.29 -7.33 50.96
N SER A 488 -0.28 -6.31 51.60
CA SER A 488 -1.67 -6.35 52.08
C SER A 488 -2.68 -6.56 50.95
N LEU A 489 -2.46 -5.97 49.78
CA LEU A 489 -3.31 -6.20 48.59
C LEU A 489 -3.20 -7.65 48.09
N SER A 490 -1.98 -8.17 47.99
CA SER A 490 -1.77 -9.55 47.54
C SER A 490 -2.34 -10.56 48.54
N TRP A 491 -2.23 -10.25 49.84
CA TRP A 491 -2.79 -11.04 50.92
C TRP A 491 -4.33 -11.08 50.85
N SER A 492 -4.97 -9.92 50.76
CA SER A 492 -6.44 -9.82 50.70
C SER A 492 -7.03 -10.50 49.46
N GLN A 493 -6.33 -10.46 48.32
CA GLN A 493 -6.74 -11.21 47.12
C GLN A 493 -6.66 -12.72 47.29
N LYS A 494 -5.71 -13.22 48.08
CA LYS A 494 -5.43 -14.65 48.21
C LYS A 494 -6.12 -15.31 49.41
N TYR A 495 -6.29 -14.59 50.51
CA TYR A 495 -6.73 -15.14 51.79
C TYR A 495 -7.99 -14.50 52.38
N GLN A 496 -8.60 -13.51 51.70
CA GLN A 496 -9.76 -12.72 52.16
C GLN A 496 -9.56 -12.07 53.54
N GLY A 497 -9.32 -10.75 53.56
CA GLY A 497 -9.09 -9.95 54.78
C GLY A 497 -7.69 -9.35 54.84
N GLU A 498 -7.39 -8.61 55.91
CA GLU A 498 -6.03 -8.06 56.15
C GLU A 498 -5.12 -9.14 56.78
N PRO A 499 -3.79 -9.07 56.56
CA PRO A 499 -2.85 -9.92 57.27
C PRO A 499 -2.98 -9.70 58.79
N ASP A 500 -2.88 -10.79 59.55
CA ASP A 500 -2.83 -10.68 61.01
C ASP A 500 -1.50 -10.03 61.46
N GLU A 501 -1.48 -9.56 62.70
CA GLU A 501 -0.35 -8.81 63.26
C GLU A 501 0.96 -9.60 63.23
N ALA A 502 0.89 -10.92 63.40
CA ALA A 502 2.05 -11.80 63.33
C ALA A 502 2.62 -11.89 61.91
N MET A 503 1.74 -11.97 60.90
CA MET A 503 2.13 -12.05 59.50
C MET A 503 2.65 -10.73 58.95
N ALA A 504 2.03 -9.61 59.35
CA ALA A 504 2.52 -8.27 59.01
C ALA A 504 3.93 -8.04 59.58
N ALA A 505 4.17 -8.39 60.85
CA ALA A 505 5.47 -8.28 61.49
C ALA A 505 6.54 -9.20 60.86
N ALA A 506 6.15 -10.40 60.42
CA ALA A 506 7.05 -11.31 59.71
C ALA A 506 7.47 -10.76 58.34
N PHE A 507 6.54 -10.17 57.59
CA PHE A 507 6.83 -9.51 56.31
C PHE A 507 7.77 -8.31 56.50
N GLU A 508 7.50 -7.45 57.50
CA GLU A 508 8.34 -6.29 57.81
C GLU A 508 9.76 -6.70 58.21
N SER A 509 9.91 -7.75 59.01
CA SER A 509 11.23 -8.29 59.39
C SER A 509 12.03 -8.80 58.19
N LEU A 510 11.37 -9.45 57.23
CA LEU A 510 12.00 -9.93 56.00
C LEU A 510 12.37 -8.78 55.07
N LEU A 511 11.52 -7.76 54.96
CA LEU A 511 11.79 -6.59 54.13
C LEU A 511 13.03 -5.84 54.62
N ILE A 512 13.12 -5.60 55.93
CA ILE A 512 14.29 -4.98 56.56
C ILE A 512 15.55 -5.81 56.31
N ALA A 513 15.47 -7.13 56.46
CA ALA A 513 16.63 -8.01 56.22
C ALA A 513 17.13 -7.98 54.77
N VAL A 514 16.22 -7.82 53.79
CA VAL A 514 16.57 -7.69 52.38
C VAL A 514 17.18 -6.31 52.09
N GLU A 515 16.57 -5.23 52.60
CA GLU A 515 17.07 -3.86 52.45
C GLU A 515 18.45 -3.67 53.09
N ASP A 516 18.69 -4.28 54.26
CA ASP A 516 19.99 -4.29 54.93
C ASP A 516 21.03 -5.13 54.17
N SER A 517 20.62 -6.19 53.45
CA SER A 517 21.53 -6.99 52.64
C SER A 517 21.95 -6.29 51.35
N ASP A 518 21.06 -5.52 50.73
CA ASP A 518 21.34 -4.74 49.52
C ASP A 518 22.24 -3.52 49.84
N ALA A 519 22.17 -2.98 51.06
CA ALA A 519 23.02 -1.87 51.52
C ALA A 519 24.48 -2.28 51.84
N VAL A 520 24.77 -3.58 51.96
CA VAL A 520 26.12 -4.11 52.23
C VAL A 520 26.86 -4.48 50.93
N GLU A 521 26.14 -4.64 49.82
CA GLU A 521 26.71 -4.93 48.49
C GLU A 521 26.81 -3.71 47.55
N SER A 522 26.29 -2.53 47.95
CA SER A 522 26.48 -1.23 47.28
C SER A 522 27.60 -0.41 47.91
#